data_AF-A0A4V7ICX1-F1
#
_entry.id   AF-A0A4V7ICX1-F1
#
_cell.length_a   1.000
_cell.length_b   1.000
_cell.length_c   1.000
_cell.angle_alpha   90.00
_cell.angle_beta   90.00
_cell.angle_gamma   90.00
#
_symmetry.space_group_name_H-M   'P 1'
#
loop_
_entity.id
_entity.type
_entity.pdbx_description
1 polymer ?
#
loop_
_entity_poly.entity_id
_entity_poly.type
_entity_poly.pdbx_seq_one_letter_code
_entity_poly.pdbx_strand_id
1 'polypeptide(L)'
;MIVWQVPFYWYAMPALMKKWLDDVFHHGFAHSSTAKIGGKKLLVSITTGAPAELYQKEGFFQHEMSEYLVGFETTAPLCQLDYQGAMWLNGVSYVGRDEAKTQQQQAAARQYARQLAEKIQSL
;
A
#
# COMPACT_ATOMS: atom_id res chain seq x y z
N MET A 1 -4.20 11.74 9.86
CA MET A 1 -3.47 10.63 9.19
C MET A 1 -4.07 10.40 7.82
N ILE A 2 -3.26 9.95 6.87
CA ILE A 2 -3.63 9.57 5.50
C ILE A 2 -3.34 8.08 5.36
N VAL A 3 -4.26 7.33 4.76
CA VAL A 3 -4.06 5.90 4.44
C VAL A 3 -4.17 5.71 2.94
N TRP A 4 -3.16 5.11 2.35
CA TRP A 4 -3.15 4.73 0.94
C TRP A 4 -3.45 3.24 0.81
N GLN A 5 -4.68 2.92 0.41
CA GLN A 5 -5.08 1.55 0.08
C GLN A 5 -4.79 1.28 -1.40
N VAL A 6 -3.85 0.38 -1.68
CA VAL A 6 -3.27 0.17 -3.01
C VAL A 6 -3.44 -1.29 -3.43
N PRO A 7 -4.29 -1.61 -4.42
CA PRO A 7 -4.16 -2.87 -5.13
C PRO A 7 -2.90 -2.81 -6.01
N PHE A 8 -2.01 -3.77 -5.84
CA PHE A 8 -0.67 -3.71 -6.44
C PHE A 8 -0.70 -4.17 -7.89
N TYR A 9 -0.71 -3.21 -8.81
CA TYR A 9 -0.77 -3.46 -10.24
C TYR A 9 0.58 -3.17 -10.86
N TRP A 10 1.16 -4.18 -11.52
CA TRP A 10 2.49 -4.09 -12.11
C TRP A 10 3.54 -3.55 -11.13
N TYR A 11 3.49 -4.03 -9.89
CA TYR A 11 4.42 -3.67 -8.81
C TYR A 11 4.44 -2.17 -8.49
N ALA A 12 3.32 -1.48 -8.75
CA ALA A 12 3.11 -0.07 -8.46
C ALA A 12 1.65 0.20 -8.04
N MET A 13 1.35 1.47 -7.76
CA MET A 13 -0.04 1.91 -7.53
C MET A 13 -0.86 1.92 -8.84
N PRO A 14 -2.19 1.75 -8.78
CA PRO A 14 -3.04 1.83 -9.96
C PRO A 14 -2.92 3.18 -10.68
N ALA A 15 -3.11 3.18 -12.00
CA ALA A 15 -3.02 4.39 -12.82
C ALA A 15 -3.90 5.54 -12.32
N LEU A 16 -5.11 5.25 -11.84
CA LEU A 16 -6.01 6.28 -11.30
C LEU A 16 -5.48 6.91 -10.01
N MET A 17 -4.84 6.12 -9.14
CA MET A 17 -4.21 6.65 -7.93
C MET A 17 -2.97 7.47 -8.27
N LYS A 18 -2.17 7.02 -9.24
CA LYS A 18 -1.04 7.81 -9.73
C LYS A 18 -1.49 9.14 -10.34
N LYS A 19 -2.57 9.14 -11.12
CA LYS A 19 -3.17 10.36 -11.64
C LYS A 19 -3.68 11.27 -10.51
N TRP A 20 -4.33 10.73 -9.49
CA TRP A 20 -4.76 11.52 -8.33
C TRP A 20 -3.57 12.19 -7.63
N LEU A 21 -2.44 11.49 -7.48
CA LEU A 21 -1.22 12.12 -6.99
C LEU A 21 -0.76 13.24 -7.93
N ASP A 22 -0.70 13.00 -9.23
CA ASP A 22 -0.23 14.02 -10.20
C ASP A 22 -1.11 15.27 -10.21
N ASP A 23 -2.43 15.12 -10.02
CA ASP A 23 -3.37 16.23 -10.00
C ASP A 23 -3.40 16.98 -8.65
N VAL A 24 -3.22 16.28 -7.53
CA VAL A 24 -3.42 16.83 -6.18
C VAL A 24 -2.10 17.22 -5.50
N PHE A 25 -1.00 16.52 -5.78
CA PHE A 25 0.28 16.71 -5.10
C PHE A 25 1.15 17.79 -5.75
N HIS A 26 0.59 18.98 -5.88
CA HIS A 26 1.30 20.12 -6.47
C HIS A 26 2.10 20.93 -5.43
N HIS A 27 3.04 21.73 -5.95
CA HIS A 27 3.86 22.64 -5.16
C HIS A 27 3.00 23.60 -4.34
N GLY A 28 3.38 23.87 -3.09
CA GLY A 28 2.67 24.76 -2.16
C GLY A 28 1.50 24.10 -1.43
N PHE A 29 1.04 22.92 -1.88
CA PHE A 29 0.05 22.11 -1.17
C PHE A 29 0.66 20.85 -0.59
N ALA A 30 1.21 19.98 -1.45
CA ALA A 30 1.76 18.70 -0.99
C ALA A 30 3.25 18.78 -0.65
N HIS A 31 4.01 19.58 -1.39
CA HIS A 31 5.44 19.76 -1.18
C HIS A 31 5.84 21.24 -1.36
N SER A 32 6.69 21.73 -0.47
CA SER A 32 7.38 23.04 -0.43
C SER A 32 7.74 23.31 1.04
N SER A 33 8.48 24.38 1.32
CA SER A 33 8.68 24.85 2.71
C SER A 33 7.39 25.24 3.45
N THR A 34 6.25 25.35 2.75
CA THR A 34 4.94 25.77 3.27
C THR A 34 3.83 24.75 2.99
N ALA A 35 4.22 23.49 2.72
CA ALA A 35 3.29 22.40 2.39
C ALA A 35 2.19 22.26 3.44
N LYS A 36 0.94 22.10 2.99
CA LYS A 36 -0.26 22.02 3.82
C LYS A 36 -0.48 20.64 4.44
N ILE A 37 0.10 19.61 3.83
CA ILE A 37 0.01 18.22 4.32
C ILE A 37 1.21 17.81 5.17
N GLY A 38 2.22 18.67 5.31
CA GLY A 38 3.40 18.39 6.14
C GLY A 38 3.04 18.06 7.58
N GLY A 39 3.78 17.13 8.18
CA GLY A 39 3.56 16.61 9.53
C GLY A 39 2.40 15.62 9.66
N LYS A 40 1.59 15.40 8.61
CA LYS A 40 0.55 14.36 8.65
C LYS A 40 1.19 12.98 8.53
N LYS A 41 0.69 12.02 9.31
CA LYS A 41 1.06 10.60 9.20
C LYS A 41 0.57 9.99 7.89
N LEU A 42 1.40 9.17 7.24
CA LEU A 42 1.05 8.36 6.08
C LEU A 42 1.26 6.87 6.39
N LEU A 43 0.23 6.05 6.20
CA LEU A 43 0.31 4.58 6.23
C LEU A 43 -0.06 4.02 4.85
N VAL A 44 0.72 3.07 4.35
CA VAL A 44 0.43 2.39 3.07
C VAL A 44 -0.09 0.98 3.34
N SER A 45 -1.22 0.63 2.72
CA SER A 45 -1.85 -0.68 2.82
C SER A 45 -1.99 -1.29 1.42
N ILE A 46 -1.37 -2.45 1.20
CA ILE A 46 -1.24 -3.05 -0.13
C ILE A 46 -1.98 -4.40 -0.18
N THR A 47 -2.62 -4.70 -1.31
CA THR A 47 -3.06 -6.06 -1.62
C THR A 47 -2.39 -6.55 -2.90
N THR A 48 -1.95 -7.79 -2.94
CA THR A 48 -1.31 -8.37 -4.13
C THR A 48 -2.06 -9.61 -4.62
N GLY A 49 -2.01 -9.87 -5.93
CA GLY A 49 -2.55 -11.11 -6.50
C GLY A 49 -1.64 -12.32 -6.25
N ALA A 50 -0.33 -12.14 -6.38
CA ALA A 50 0.66 -13.18 -6.12
C ALA A 50 0.75 -13.49 -4.61
N PRO A 51 1.01 -14.75 -4.23
CA PRO A 51 1.14 -15.15 -2.83
C PRO A 51 2.52 -14.75 -2.27
N ALA A 52 2.67 -14.80 -0.95
CA ALA A 52 3.83 -14.24 -0.26
C ALA A 52 5.15 -14.91 -0.66
N GLU A 53 5.12 -16.21 -1.00
CA GLU A 53 6.29 -17.02 -1.32
C GLU A 53 6.99 -16.58 -2.61
N LEU A 54 6.30 -15.84 -3.49
CA LEU A 54 6.91 -15.30 -4.70
C LEU A 54 7.69 -14.00 -4.45
N TYR A 55 7.37 -13.28 -3.37
CA TYR A 55 8.04 -12.06 -2.94
C TYR A 55 9.20 -12.36 -2.00
N GLN A 56 10.10 -13.24 -2.45
CA GLN A 56 11.30 -13.64 -1.73
C GLN A 56 12.50 -13.52 -2.65
N LYS A 57 13.70 -13.33 -2.09
CA LYS A 57 14.97 -13.30 -2.86
C LYS A 57 15.19 -14.54 -3.71
N GLU A 58 14.81 -15.70 -3.20
CA GLU A 58 14.88 -16.99 -3.89
C GLU A 58 13.57 -17.32 -4.64
N GLY A 59 12.53 -16.50 -4.47
CA GLY A 59 11.24 -16.63 -5.12
C GLY A 59 11.26 -16.17 -6.58
N PHE A 60 10.15 -16.37 -7.28
CA PHE A 60 10.05 -16.06 -8.71
C PHE A 60 10.35 -14.59 -9.03
N PHE A 61 9.95 -13.65 -8.17
CA PHE A 61 10.20 -12.23 -8.40
C PHE A 61 11.61 -11.78 -8.01
N GLN A 62 12.36 -12.59 -7.25
CA GLN A 62 13.72 -12.28 -6.78
C GLN A 62 13.83 -11.00 -5.92
N HIS A 63 12.69 -10.53 -5.39
CA HIS A 63 12.59 -9.33 -4.59
C HIS A 63 11.60 -9.52 -3.44
N GLU A 64 11.96 -9.00 -2.28
CA GLU A 64 11.08 -8.88 -1.13
C GLU A 64 10.02 -7.79 -1.37
N MET A 65 8.86 -7.90 -0.71
CA MET A 65 7.81 -6.87 -0.79
C MET A 65 8.32 -5.46 -0.46
N SER A 66 9.21 -5.35 0.52
CA SER A 66 9.78 -4.07 0.97
C SER A 66 10.58 -3.36 -0.12
N GLU A 67 11.20 -4.09 -1.04
CA GLU A 67 12.05 -3.51 -2.09
C GLU A 67 11.23 -2.76 -3.15
N TYR A 68 9.95 -3.07 -3.28
CA TYR A 68 9.06 -2.34 -4.17
C TYR A 68 8.49 -1.06 -3.53
N LEU A 69 8.76 -0.79 -2.24
CA LEU A 69 8.15 0.32 -1.51
C LEU A 69 8.90 1.64 -1.66
N VAL A 70 10.07 1.63 -2.30
CA VAL A 70 10.97 2.79 -2.43
C VAL A 70 10.25 4.03 -2.97
N GLY A 71 9.30 3.86 -3.90
CA GLY A 71 8.50 4.97 -4.43
C GLY A 71 7.66 5.67 -3.35
N PHE A 72 7.04 4.92 -2.45
CA PHE A 72 6.25 5.46 -1.33
C PHE A 72 7.16 6.10 -0.28
N GLU A 73 8.26 5.41 0.05
CA GLU A 73 9.30 5.87 1.00
C GLU A 73 9.98 7.16 0.54
N THR A 74 10.09 7.37 -0.78
CA THR A 74 10.64 8.60 -1.36
C THR A 74 9.59 9.72 -1.40
N THR A 75 8.33 9.39 -1.70
CA THR A 75 7.25 10.38 -1.82
C THR A 75 6.92 11.02 -0.46
N ALA A 76 6.94 10.24 0.62
CA ALA A 76 6.59 10.73 1.95
C ALA A 76 7.47 11.89 2.45
N PRO A 77 8.81 11.79 2.51
CA PRO A 77 9.68 12.88 2.96
C PRO A 77 9.65 14.09 2.02
N LEU A 78 9.50 13.88 0.70
CA LEU A 78 9.29 14.99 -0.25
C LEU A 78 8.07 15.83 0.13
N CYS A 79 7.01 15.18 0.61
CA CYS A 79 5.78 15.82 1.06
C CYS A 79 5.79 16.17 2.56
N GLN A 80 6.92 15.98 3.26
CA GLN A 80 7.06 16.13 4.71
C GLN A 80 6.03 15.32 5.51
N LEU A 81 5.61 14.17 4.98
CA LEU A 81 4.71 13.24 5.65
C LEU A 81 5.50 12.36 6.63
N ASP A 82 4.90 12.10 7.80
CA ASP A 82 5.44 11.19 8.80
C ASP A 82 5.10 9.73 8.39
N TYR A 83 6.01 9.07 7.68
CA TYR A 83 5.79 7.75 7.09
C TYR A 83 5.77 6.65 8.17
N GLN A 84 4.62 5.97 8.30
CA GLN A 84 4.38 4.93 9.30
C GLN A 84 4.69 3.51 8.79
N GLY A 85 5.37 3.40 7.65
CA GLY A 85 5.63 2.14 6.96
C GLY A 85 4.48 1.69 6.06
N ALA A 86 4.61 0.45 5.57
CA ALA A 86 3.57 -0.23 4.82
C ALA A 86 3.20 -1.56 5.48
N MET A 87 1.99 -2.02 5.19
CA MET A 87 1.53 -3.38 5.49
C MET A 87 0.82 -3.95 4.26
N TRP A 88 0.77 -5.27 4.14
CA TRP A 88 0.21 -5.91 2.95
C TRP A 88 -0.49 -7.24 3.23
N LEU A 89 -1.43 -7.59 2.34
CA LEU A 89 -2.03 -8.90 2.23
C LEU A 89 -1.71 -9.48 0.85
N ASN A 90 -1.02 -10.62 0.80
CA ASN A 90 -0.70 -11.31 -0.44
C ASN A 90 -1.75 -12.37 -0.81
N GLY A 91 -1.72 -12.85 -2.07
CA GLY A 91 -2.53 -13.99 -2.52
C GLY A 91 -4.00 -13.67 -2.82
N VAL A 92 -4.34 -12.40 -3.05
CA VAL A 92 -5.71 -11.93 -3.31
C VAL A 92 -5.96 -11.82 -4.82
N SER A 93 -5.83 -12.94 -5.53
CA SER A 93 -6.14 -13.04 -6.97
C SER A 93 -7.50 -13.72 -7.19
N TYR A 94 -7.99 -13.67 -8.44
CA TYR A 94 -9.24 -14.33 -8.81
C TYR A 94 -9.13 -15.85 -8.65
N VAL A 95 -10.00 -16.43 -7.82
CA VAL A 95 -10.02 -17.88 -7.50
C VAL A 95 -11.09 -18.66 -8.26
N GLY A 96 -11.73 -18.05 -9.26
CA GLY A 96 -12.82 -18.70 -9.98
C GLY A 96 -14.10 -18.81 -9.15
N ARG A 97 -14.93 -19.80 -9.47
CA ARG A 97 -16.15 -20.15 -8.71
C ARG A 97 -15.86 -21.20 -7.62
N ASP A 98 -14.72 -21.08 -6.97
CA ASP A 98 -14.35 -21.93 -5.83
C ASP A 98 -14.80 -21.25 -4.54
N GLU A 99 -15.90 -21.75 -3.97
CA GLU A 99 -16.50 -21.17 -2.76
C GLU A 99 -15.57 -21.25 -1.55
N ALA A 100 -14.83 -22.36 -1.40
CA ALA A 100 -13.92 -22.55 -0.28
C ALA A 100 -12.76 -21.54 -0.34
N LYS A 101 -12.15 -21.37 -1.51
CA LYS A 101 -11.11 -20.35 -1.70
C LYS A 101 -11.64 -18.92 -1.56
N THR A 102 -12.86 -18.67 -2.03
CA THR A 102 -13.51 -17.37 -1.85
C THR A 102 -13.73 -17.04 -0.37
N GLN A 103 -14.24 -18.00 0.41
CA GLN A 103 -14.42 -17.84 1.85
C GLN A 103 -13.08 -17.63 2.57
N GLN A 104 -12.04 -18.39 2.19
CA GLN A 104 -10.69 -18.23 2.73
C GLN A 104 -10.15 -16.82 2.47
N GLN A 105 -10.24 -16.31 1.23
CA GLN A 105 -9.79 -14.96 0.89
C GLN A 105 -10.59 -13.89 1.63
N GLN A 106 -11.91 -14.06 1.78
CA GLN A 106 -12.75 -13.13 2.55
C GLN A 106 -12.37 -13.11 4.04
N ALA A 107 -12.07 -14.27 4.63
CA ALA A 107 -11.62 -14.35 6.02
C ALA A 107 -10.27 -13.64 6.21
N ALA A 108 -9.31 -13.88 5.33
CA ALA A 108 -8.01 -13.21 5.33
C ALA A 108 -8.14 -11.69 5.14
N ALA A 109 -8.98 -11.24 4.20
CA ALA A 109 -9.25 -9.82 3.98
C ALA A 109 -9.89 -9.14 5.21
N ARG A 110 -10.83 -9.81 5.88
CA ARG A 110 -11.44 -9.29 7.13
C ARG A 110 -10.44 -9.22 8.27
N GLN A 111 -9.56 -10.22 8.40
CA GLN A 111 -8.50 -10.20 9.39
C GLN A 111 -7.51 -9.05 9.12
N TYR A 112 -7.06 -8.90 7.88
CA TYR A 112 -6.18 -7.81 7.48
C TYR A 112 -6.82 -6.44 7.72
N ALA A 113 -8.10 -6.27 7.42
CA ALA A 113 -8.83 -5.03 7.71
C ALA A 113 -8.86 -4.69 9.21
N ARG A 114 -8.97 -5.69 10.09
CA ARG A 114 -8.88 -5.48 11.56
C ARG A 114 -7.48 -5.04 11.97
N GLN A 115 -6.44 -5.70 11.46
CA GLN A 115 -5.04 -5.33 11.73
C GLN A 115 -4.72 -3.91 11.23
N LEU A 116 -5.24 -3.53 10.07
CA LEU A 116 -5.12 -2.17 9.55
C LEU A 116 -5.81 -1.16 10.47
N ALA A 117 -7.04 -1.45 10.93
CA ALA A 117 -7.76 -0.57 11.86
C ALA A 117 -7.04 -0.44 13.21
N GLU A 118 -6.50 -1.52 13.75
CA GLU A 118 -5.70 -1.52 14.99
C GLU A 118 -4.42 -0.70 14.83
N LYS A 119 -3.69 -0.89 13.71
CA LYS A 119 -2.52 -0.09 13.40
C LYS A 119 -2.87 1.40 13.31
N ILE A 120 -3.96 1.75 12.61
CA ILE A 120 -4.46 3.12 12.52
C ILE A 120 -4.75 3.70 13.90
N GLN A 121 -5.38 2.93 14.80
CA GLN A 121 -5.69 3.40 16.16
C GLN A 121 -4.46 3.57 17.05
N SER A 122 -3.39 2.81 16.80
CA SER A 122 -2.13 2.93 17.55
C SER A 122 -1.24 4.11 17.14
N LEU A 123 -1.57 4.78 16.02
CA LEU A 123 -0.80 5.86 15.40
C LEU A 123 -1.41 7.23 15.74
#